data_AF-A0AAU2RJN0-F1
#
_entry.id   AF-A0AAU2RJN0-F1
#
_cell.length_a   1.000
_cell.length_b   1.000
_cell.length_c   1.000
_cell.angle_alpha   90.00
_cell.angle_beta   90.00
_cell.angle_gamma   90.00
#
_symmetry.space_group_name_H-M   'P 1'
#
loop_
_entity.id
_entity.type
_entity.pdbx_description
1 polymer ?
#
loop_
_entity_poly.entity_id
_entity_poly.type
_entity_poly.pdbx_seq_one_letter_code
_entity_poly.pdbx_strand_id
1 'polypeptide(L)'
;MDANTIKVLTTLAGNAIHRELAARTALAEAMADMTQGIDPSAIRRVMEAAATALPYRMLMEETGDESEAEVFTRLRKRLTSRVLNSGPSSSSCALTNEAQRLEYAGYRAFLSDTEAFAD
;
A
#
# COMPACT_ATOMS: atom_id res chain seq x y z
N MET A 1 -19.31 8.44 -8.80
CA MET A 1 -18.55 7.22 -9.09
C MET A 1 -19.52 6.12 -9.47
N ASP A 2 -19.30 5.44 -10.59
CA ASP A 2 -20.19 4.38 -11.05
C ASP A 2 -19.78 2.99 -10.52
N ALA A 3 -20.66 2.00 -10.71
CA ALA A 3 -20.44 0.62 -10.26
C ALA A 3 -19.23 -0.05 -10.95
N ASN A 4 -18.87 0.38 -12.16
CA ASN A 4 -17.72 -0.15 -12.88
C ASN A 4 -16.41 0.35 -12.24
N THR A 5 -16.31 1.62 -11.90
CA THR A 5 -15.18 2.20 -11.17
C THR A 5 -15.00 1.53 -9.81
N ILE A 6 -16.08 1.32 -9.05
CA ILE A 6 -16.02 0.58 -7.78
C ILE A 6 -15.44 -0.81 -8.01
N LYS A 7 -15.95 -1.56 -9.00
CA LYS A 7 -15.46 -2.90 -9.33
C LYS A 7 -13.97 -2.92 -9.70
N VAL A 8 -13.51 -1.95 -10.48
CA VAL A 8 -12.08 -1.82 -10.84
C VAL A 8 -11.25 -1.54 -9.60
N LEU A 9 -11.64 -0.59 -8.74
CA LEU A 9 -10.96 -0.29 -7.49
C LEU A 9 -10.90 -1.50 -6.55
N THR A 10 -12.00 -2.25 -6.41
CA THR A 10 -12.02 -3.50 -5.63
C THR A 10 -11.07 -4.54 -6.21
N THR A 11 -10.98 -4.65 -7.54
CA THR A 11 -10.06 -5.58 -8.21
C THR A 11 -8.59 -5.18 -7.97
N LEU A 12 -8.26 -3.90 -8.09
CA LEU A 12 -6.94 -3.36 -7.78
C LEU A 12 -6.57 -3.62 -6.32
N ALA A 13 -7.51 -3.36 -5.39
CA ALA A 13 -7.33 -3.61 -3.97
C ALA A 13 -7.08 -5.10 -3.69
N GLY A 14 -7.90 -5.99 -4.24
CA GLY A 14 -7.74 -7.44 -4.09
C GLY A 14 -6.38 -7.93 -4.61
N ASN A 15 -5.94 -7.44 -5.76
CA ASN A 15 -4.63 -7.79 -6.33
C ASN A 15 -3.47 -7.31 -5.44
N ALA A 16 -3.54 -6.08 -4.92
CA ALA A 16 -2.50 -5.53 -4.06
C ALA A 16 -2.41 -6.30 -2.72
N ILE A 17 -3.55 -6.57 -2.09
CA ILE A 17 -3.63 -7.33 -0.84
C ILE A 17 -3.16 -8.78 -1.05
N HIS A 18 -3.52 -9.41 -2.17
CA HIS A 18 -3.07 -10.76 -2.48
C HIS A 18 -1.55 -10.85 -2.68
N ARG A 19 -0.96 -9.88 -3.40
CA ARG A 19 0.51 -9.82 -3.58
C ARG A 19 1.25 -9.63 -2.26
N GLU A 20 0.72 -8.79 -1.38
CA GLU A 20 1.27 -8.62 -0.04
C GLU A 20 1.18 -9.92 0.78
N LEU A 21 0.02 -10.58 0.78
CA LEU A 21 -0.16 -11.85 1.48
C LEU A 21 0.83 -12.90 0.96
N ALA A 22 0.98 -13.02 -0.35
CA ALA A 22 1.93 -13.94 -0.97
C ALA A 22 3.38 -13.64 -0.54
N ALA A 23 3.77 -12.36 -0.50
CA ALA A 23 5.11 -11.96 -0.03
C ALA A 23 5.33 -12.34 1.45
N ARG A 24 4.32 -12.11 2.31
CA ARG A 24 4.38 -12.48 3.73
C ARG A 24 4.47 -14.00 3.92
N THR A 25 3.68 -14.77 3.18
CA THR A 25 3.71 -16.23 3.21
C THR A 25 5.08 -16.75 2.78
N ALA A 26 5.64 -16.23 1.67
CA ALA A 26 6.97 -16.61 1.21
C ALA A 26 8.06 -16.30 2.25
N LEU A 27 7.97 -15.15 2.95
CA LEU A 27 8.90 -14.83 4.04
C LEU A 27 8.73 -15.80 5.23
N ALA A 28 7.49 -16.10 5.62
CA ALA A 28 7.21 -17.02 6.72
C ALA A 28 7.72 -18.44 6.43
N GLU A 29 7.54 -18.93 5.20
CA GLU A 29 8.09 -20.21 4.74
C GLU A 29 9.62 -20.21 4.79
N ALA A 30 10.26 -19.14 4.30
CA ALA A 30 11.72 -19.00 4.35
C ALA A 30 12.26 -18.93 5.79
N MET A 31 11.50 -18.35 6.73
CA MET A 31 11.87 -18.31 8.15
C MET A 31 11.66 -19.66 8.86
N ALA A 32 10.72 -20.48 8.38
CA ALA A 32 10.45 -21.81 8.94
C ALA A 32 11.52 -22.83 8.55
N ASP A 33 12.13 -22.69 7.37
CA ASP A 33 13.26 -23.51 6.94
C ASP A 33 14.59 -23.00 7.54
N MET A 34 14.89 -23.45 8.77
CA MET A 34 16.13 -23.12 9.47
C MET A 34 17.41 -23.61 8.77
N THR A 35 17.31 -24.43 7.71
CA THR A 35 18.47 -24.89 6.93
C THR A 35 18.85 -23.93 5.81
N GLN A 36 17.93 -23.04 5.41
CA GLN A 36 18.19 -22.00 4.43
C GLN A 36 18.38 -20.67 5.14
N GLY A 37 19.48 -19.97 4.83
CA GLY A 37 19.67 -18.61 5.33
C GLY A 37 18.54 -17.70 4.84
N ILE A 38 18.03 -16.83 5.71
CA ILE A 38 16.99 -15.86 5.32
C ILE A 38 17.61 -14.88 4.33
N ASP A 39 17.06 -14.82 3.12
CA ASP A 39 17.40 -13.80 2.14
C ASP A 39 16.93 -12.41 2.65
N PRO A 40 17.85 -11.46 2.94
CA PRO A 40 17.47 -10.13 3.42
C PRO A 40 16.56 -9.37 2.44
N SER A 41 16.59 -9.71 1.14
CA SER A 41 15.70 -9.11 0.14
C SER A 41 14.25 -9.55 0.29
N ALA A 42 13.97 -10.67 0.98
CA ALA A 42 12.60 -11.13 1.23
C ALA A 42 11.86 -10.19 2.18
N ILE A 43 12.54 -9.68 3.22
CA ILE A 43 11.97 -8.68 4.14
C ILE A 43 11.63 -7.40 3.37
N ARG A 44 12.54 -6.93 2.51
CA ARG A 44 12.31 -5.75 1.68
C ARG A 44 11.12 -5.94 0.73
N ARG A 45 11.00 -7.11 0.09
CA ARG A 45 9.85 -7.44 -0.78
C ARG A 45 8.52 -7.39 -0.03
N VAL A 46 8.49 -7.88 1.21
CA VAL A 46 7.31 -7.75 2.08
C VAL A 46 7.00 -6.29 2.40
N MET A 47 8.00 -5.50 2.73
CA MET A 47 7.82 -4.07 3.02
C MET A 47 7.30 -3.30 1.79
N GLU A 48 7.83 -3.59 0.60
CA GLU A 48 7.38 -3.00 -0.66
C GLU A 48 5.92 -3.38 -0.96
N ALA A 49 5.57 -4.66 -0.86
CA ALA A 49 4.22 -5.12 -1.11
C ALA A 49 3.21 -4.58 -0.09
N ALA A 50 3.60 -4.49 1.19
CA ALA A 50 2.78 -3.90 2.24
C ALA A 50 2.54 -2.41 2.02
N ALA A 51 3.56 -1.66 1.61
CA ALA A 51 3.43 -0.24 1.28
C ALA A 51 2.50 -0.02 0.09
N THR A 52 2.58 -0.86 -0.96
CA THR A 52 1.66 -0.80 -2.10
C THR A 52 0.23 -1.14 -1.71
N ALA A 53 0.02 -2.13 -0.84
CA ALA A 53 -1.32 -2.56 -0.40
C ALA A 53 -1.97 -1.58 0.59
N LEU A 54 -1.18 -0.79 1.33
CA LEU A 54 -1.67 0.06 2.41
C LEU A 54 -2.78 1.03 1.98
N PRO A 55 -2.66 1.84 0.91
CA PRO A 55 -3.75 2.72 0.46
C PRO A 55 -5.05 1.99 0.15
N TYR A 56 -4.95 0.80 -0.46
CA TYR A 56 -6.10 0.00 -0.80
C TYR A 56 -6.79 -0.56 0.44
N ARG A 57 -6.04 -0.96 1.47
CA ARG A 57 -6.60 -1.34 2.77
C ARG A 57 -7.29 -0.16 3.44
N MET A 58 -6.66 1.01 3.48
CA MET A 58 -7.27 2.23 4.01
C MET A 58 -8.59 2.57 3.30
N LEU A 59 -8.65 2.38 1.97
CA LEU A 59 -9.87 2.59 1.20
C LEU A 59 -10.99 1.63 1.63
N MET A 60 -10.68 0.35 1.84
CA MET A 60 -11.65 -0.67 2.27
C MET A 60 -12.05 -0.56 3.76
N GLU A 61 -11.20 0.01 4.60
CA GLU A 61 -11.48 0.23 6.02
C GLU A 61 -12.37 1.46 6.25
N GLU A 62 -12.31 2.46 5.36
CA GLU A 62 -13.08 3.71 5.49
C GLU A 62 -14.48 3.65 4.87
N THR A 63 -14.85 2.58 4.18
CA THR A 63 -16.21 2.35 3.67
C THR A 63 -17.16 1.98 4.81
N GLY A 64 -17.56 2.97 5.60
CA GLY A 64 -18.66 2.92 6.56
C GLY A 64 -19.99 3.32 5.90
N ASP A 65 -20.77 4.18 6.57
CA ASP A 65 -22.05 4.70 6.06
C ASP A 65 -21.90 5.81 4.97
N GLU A 66 -20.67 6.21 4.66
CA GLU A 66 -20.37 7.22 3.64
C GLU A 66 -20.36 6.62 2.22
N SER A 67 -20.63 7.44 1.21
CA SER A 67 -20.55 6.98 -0.18
C SER A 67 -19.10 6.61 -0.55
N GLU A 68 -18.91 5.54 -1.31
CA GLU A 68 -17.56 5.08 -1.69
C GLU A 68 -16.79 6.16 -2.46
N ALA A 69 -17.51 7.02 -3.19
CA ALA A 69 -16.94 8.15 -3.91
C ALA A 69 -16.33 9.19 -2.94
N GLU A 70 -17.05 9.55 -1.88
CA GLU A 70 -16.55 10.50 -0.88
C GLU A 70 -15.34 9.95 -0.13
N VAL A 71 -15.40 8.68 0.27
CA VAL A 71 -14.29 7.98 0.91
C VAL A 71 -13.05 7.99 0.00
N PHE A 72 -13.23 7.63 -1.27
CA PHE A 72 -12.14 7.62 -2.25
C PHE A 72 -11.53 9.02 -2.47
N THR A 73 -12.37 10.04 -2.68
CA THR A 73 -11.89 11.43 -2.86
C THR A 73 -11.18 11.94 -1.60
N ARG A 74 -11.71 11.65 -0.40
CA ARG A 74 -11.10 12.04 0.88
C ARG A 74 -9.74 11.37 1.06
N LEU A 75 -9.67 10.06 0.81
CA LEU A 75 -8.42 9.31 0.89
C LEU A 75 -7.38 9.88 -0.08
N ARG A 76 -7.74 10.10 -1.35
CA ARG A 76 -6.85 10.71 -2.34
C ARG A 76 -6.32 12.07 -1.87
N LYS A 77 -7.19 12.98 -1.42
CA LYS A 77 -6.78 14.29 -0.88
C LYS A 77 -5.79 14.14 0.28
N ARG A 78 -6.07 13.23 1.22
CA ARG A 78 -5.20 12.97 2.37
C ARG A 78 -3.83 12.42 1.94
N LEU A 79 -3.80 11.45 1.03
CA LEU A 79 -2.56 10.87 0.53
C LEU A 79 -1.75 11.88 -0.29
N THR A 80 -2.39 12.68 -1.15
CA THR A 80 -1.74 13.77 -1.88
C THR A 80 -1.09 14.75 -0.91
N SER A 81 -1.81 15.18 0.14
CA SER A 81 -1.24 16.05 1.17
C SER A 81 -0.04 15.42 1.87
N ARG A 82 -0.10 14.13 2.22
CA ARG A 82 1.02 13.40 2.84
C ARG A 82 2.24 13.33 1.92
N VAL A 83 2.04 13.08 0.63
CA VAL A 83 3.13 13.01 -0.35
C VAL A 83 3.76 14.37 -0.59
N LEU A 84 2.96 15.43 -0.73
CA LEU A 84 3.46 16.79 -0.95
C LEU A 84 4.23 17.33 0.27
N ASN A 85 3.80 16.99 1.47
CA ASN A 85 4.47 17.37 2.71
C ASN A 85 5.54 16.36 3.15
N SER A 86 5.84 15.34 2.33
CA SER A 86 6.87 14.37 2.66
C SER A 86 8.26 14.99 2.48
N GLY A 87 9.07 14.91 3.53
CA GLY A 87 10.48 15.28 3.51
C GLY A 87 11.38 14.07 3.83
N PRO A 88 12.71 14.26 3.79
CA PRO A 88 13.65 13.24 4.26
C PRO A 88 13.31 12.84 5.69
N SER A 89 13.26 11.54 5.96
CA SER A 89 13.05 11.05 7.32
C SER A 89 14.21 11.48 8.22
N SER A 90 13.91 11.91 9.44
CA SER A 90 14.89 12.33 10.44
C SER A 90 15.29 11.20 11.41
N SER A 91 14.82 9.96 11.18
CA SER A 91 15.18 8.84 12.04
C SER A 91 16.64 8.43 11.83
N SER A 92 17.33 8.08 12.91
CA SER A 92 18.66 7.45 12.86
C SER A 92 18.58 5.97 12.44
N CYS A 93 17.39 5.38 12.44
CA CYS A 93 17.17 3.99 12.05
C CYS A 93 16.96 3.86 10.54
N ALA A 94 17.90 3.18 9.86
CA ALA A 94 17.84 2.94 8.42
C ALA A 94 16.56 2.18 7.98
N LEU A 95 16.09 1.23 8.80
CA LEU A 95 14.86 0.48 8.51
C LEU A 95 13.62 1.37 8.58
N THR A 96 13.55 2.27 9.56
CA THR A 96 12.43 3.22 9.69
C THR A 96 12.41 4.20 8.51
N ASN A 97 13.58 4.70 8.12
CA ASN A 97 13.72 5.59 6.96
C ASN A 97 13.26 4.89 5.67
N GLU A 98 13.65 3.63 5.49
CA GLU A 98 13.26 2.84 4.32
C GLU A 98 11.77 2.51 4.32
N ALA A 99 11.20 2.12 5.47
CA ALA A 99 9.77 1.89 5.62
C ALA A 99 8.96 3.13 5.22
N GLN A 100 9.36 4.31 5.71
CA GLN A 100 8.71 5.57 5.37
C GLN A 100 8.88 5.93 3.88
N ARG A 101 10.06 5.68 3.30
CA ARG A 101 10.30 5.87 1.86
C ARG A 101 9.36 5.00 1.03
N LEU A 102 9.23 3.73 1.41
CA LEU A 102 8.36 2.76 0.74
C LEU A 102 6.89 3.13 0.90
N GLU A 103 6.46 3.56 2.08
CA GLU A 103 5.09 4.04 2.33
C GLU A 103 4.71 5.17 1.36
N TYR A 104 5.55 6.21 1.24
CA TYR A 104 5.30 7.28 0.27
C TYR A 104 5.37 6.82 -1.19
N ALA A 105 6.20 5.83 -1.51
CA ALA A 105 6.20 5.22 -2.84
C ALA A 105 4.88 4.50 -3.12
N GLY A 106 4.33 3.78 -2.14
CA GLY A 106 3.01 3.15 -2.21
C GLY A 106 1.89 4.18 -2.41
N TYR A 107 1.95 5.31 -1.70
CA TYR A 107 0.99 6.41 -1.88
C TYR A 107 1.03 7.00 -3.28
N ARG A 108 2.23 7.24 -3.83
CA ARG A 108 2.39 7.75 -5.20
C ARG A 108 1.86 6.76 -6.23
N ALA A 109 2.16 5.47 -6.07
CA ALA A 109 1.67 4.41 -6.95
C ALA A 109 0.14 4.37 -6.93
N PHE A 110 -0.48 4.34 -5.75
CA PHE A 110 -1.95 4.38 -5.63
C PHE A 110 -2.55 5.61 -6.30
N LEU A 111 -1.99 6.80 -6.07
CA LEU A 111 -2.51 8.05 -6.65
C LEU A 111 -2.44 8.03 -8.19
N SER A 112 -1.38 7.44 -8.75
CA SER A 112 -1.18 7.29 -10.19
C SER A 112 -2.11 6.22 -10.78
N ASP A 113 -2.17 5.03 -10.18
CA ASP A 113 -3.02 3.91 -10.63
C ASP A 113 -4.51 4.28 -10.63
N THR A 114 -4.89 5.23 -9.78
CA THR A 114 -6.28 5.65 -9.59
C THR A 114 -6.57 7.07 -10.10
N GLU A 115 -5.65 7.66 -10.87
CA GLU A 115 -5.81 9.00 -11.45
C GLU A 115 -7.03 9.10 -12.37
N ALA A 116 -7.26 8.08 -13.19
CA ALA A 116 -8.39 8.02 -14.13
C ALA A 116 -9.77 7.96 -13.46
N PHE A 117 -9.83 7.81 -12.13
CA PHE A 117 -11.08 7.73 -11.35
C PHE A 117 -11.34 9.00 -10.53
N ALA A 118 -10.49 10.03 -10.66
CA ALA A 118 -10.54 11.23 -9.84
C ALA A 118 -11.65 12.23 -10.23
N ASP A 119 -12.30 12.04 -11.39
CA ASP A 119 -13.31 12.92 -11.98
C ASP A 119 -14.73 12.31 -11.99
#